data_AF-A0A976IL62-F1
#
_entry.id   AF-A0A976IL62-F1
#
_cell.length_a   1.000
_cell.length_b   1.000
_cell.length_c   1.000
_cell.angle_alpha   90.00
_cell.angle_beta   90.00
_cell.angle_gamma   90.00
#
_symmetry.space_group_name_H-M   'P 1'
#
loop_
_entity.id
_entity.type
_entity.pdbx_description
1 polymer ?
#
loop_
_entity_poly.entity_id
_entity_poly.type
_entity_poly.pdbx_seq_one_letter_code
_entity_poly.pdbx_strand_id
1 'polypeptide(L)' 'MSLDLERFKFYATQIVLALSHLHACDIVYPYLKPDSIKIDIDGIIALVDFGLSKTSVNQLSSARTMANSPAYTAPIF' A
#
# COMPACT_ATOMS: atom_id res chain seq x y z
N MET A 1 8.24 -1.44 -22.37
CA MET A 1 8.93 -2.35 -21.42
C MET A 1 7.89 -3.30 -20.86
N SER A 2 7.81 -4.54 -21.34
CA SER A 2 6.92 -5.55 -20.76
C SER A 2 7.50 -6.01 -19.42
N LEU A 3 6.70 -6.02 -18.36
CA LEU A 3 7.09 -6.76 -17.15
C LEU A 3 7.02 -8.25 -17.48
N ASP A 4 8.15 -8.93 -17.39
CA ASP A 4 8.16 -10.38 -17.31
C ASP A 4 7.63 -10.84 -15.95
N LEU A 5 7.16 -12.08 -15.91
CA LEU A 5 6.50 -12.64 -14.72
C LEU A 5 7.42 -12.63 -13.48
N GLU A 6 8.73 -12.78 -13.67
CA GLU A 6 9.69 -12.78 -12.57
C GLU A 6 9.83 -11.38 -11.95
N ARG A 7 9.94 -10.32 -12.76
CA ARG A 7 9.91 -8.95 -12.24
C ARG A 7 8.59 -8.61 -11.55
N PHE A 8 7.47 -9.07 -12.09
CA PHE A 8 6.17 -8.86 -11.45
C PHE A 8 6.12 -9.48 -10.06
N LYS A 9 6.54 -10.75 -9.92
CA LYS A 9 6.62 -11.43 -8.62
C LYS A 9 7.54 -10.69 -7.65
N PHE A 10 8.73 -10.29 -8.12
CA PHE A 10 9.71 -9.58 -7.31
C PHE A 10 9.15 -8.29 -6.71
N TYR A 11 8.48 -7.47 -7.52
CA TYR A 11 7.85 -6.24 -7.05
C TYR A 11 6.66 -6.49 -6.15
N ALA A 12 5.80 -7.45 -6.47
CA ALA A 12 4.67 -7.82 -5.64
C ALA A 12 5.10 -8.29 -4.25
N THR A 13 6.17 -9.09 -4.15
CA THR A 13 6.72 -9.56 -2.87
C THR A 13 7.23 -8.39 -2.02
N GLN A 14 7.97 -7.45 -2.60
CA GLN A 14 8.46 -6.28 -1.87
C GLN A 14 7.31 -5.39 -1.35
N ILE A 15 6.29 -5.17 -2.16
CA ILE A 15 5.09 -4.40 -1.77
C ILE A 15 4.37 -5.08 -0.60
N VAL A 16 4.17 -6.40 -0.69
CA VAL A 16 3.53 -7.18 0.39
C VAL A 16 4.35 -7.09 1.68
N LEU A 17 5.68 -7.25 1.61
CA LEU A 17 6.55 -7.14 2.78
C LEU A 17 6.49 -5.74 3.42
N ALA A 18 6.49 -4.68 2.61
CA ALA A 18 6.38 -3.31 3.10
C ALA A 18 5.02 -3.08 3.80
N LEU A 19 3.92 -3.51 3.20
CA LEU A 19 2.59 -3.41 3.80
C LEU A 19 2.45 -4.24 5.08
N SER A 20 2.98 -5.46 5.10
CA SER A 20 3.01 -6.30 6.29
C SER A 20 3.78 -5.63 7.44
N HIS A 21 4.91 -4.97 7.13
CA HIS A 21 5.66 -4.21 8.12
C HIS A 21 4.86 -3.01 8.66
N LEU A 22 4.19 -2.25 7.79
CA LEU A 22 3.34 -1.13 8.21
C LEU A 22 2.21 -1.59 9.12
N HIS A 23 1.54 -2.68 8.76
CA HIS A 23 0.47 -3.25 9.59
C HIS A 23 0.97 -3.74 10.95
N ALA A 24 2.18 -4.31 11.02
CA ALA A 24 2.80 -4.68 12.30
C ALA A 24 3.09 -3.47 13.20
N CYS A 25 3.19 -2.27 12.61
CA CYS A 25 3.37 -1.00 13.31
C CYS A 25 2.05 -0.25 13.55
N ASP A 26 0.88 -0.89 13.37
CA ASP A 26 -0.45 -0.26 13.44
C ASP A 26 -0.64 0.91 12.46
N ILE A 27 0.07 0.89 11.33
CA ILE A 27 -0.02 1.89 10.26
C ILE A 27 -0.83 1.29 9.11
N VAL A 28 -1.99 1.87 8.82
CA VAL A 28 -2.76 1.53 7.62
C VAL A 28 -2.38 2.46 6.48
N TYR A 29 -1.92 1.88 5.37
CA TYR A 29 -1.62 2.57 4.13
C TYR A 29 -2.83 2.49 3.18
N PRO A 30 -3.66 3.55 3.08
CA PRO A 30 -5.01 3.43 2.54
C PRO A 30 -5.11 3.34 1.02
N TYR A 31 -4.04 3.68 0.28
CA TYR A 31 -4.06 3.70 -1.18
C TYR A 31 -2.75 3.24 -1.79
N LEU A 32 -2.70 2.00 -2.25
CA LEU A 32 -1.62 1.55 -3.11
C LEU A 32 -1.91 1.96 -4.56
N LYS A 33 -1.09 2.86 -5.12
CA LYS A 33 -1.16 3.30 -6.53
C LYS A 33 0.23 3.31 -7.16
N PRO A 34 0.38 3.17 -8.48
CA PRO A 34 1.68 3.25 -9.13
C PRO A 34 2.49 4.51 -8.77
N ASP A 35 1.82 5.66 -8.64
CA ASP A 35 2.44 6.93 -8.26
C ASP A 35 3.11 6.90 -6.88
N SER A 36 2.56 6.08 -5.97
CA SER A 36 3.03 5.90 -4.59
C SER A 36 4.15 4.89 -4.42
N ILE A 37 4.62 4.29 -5.51
CA ILE A 37 5.70 3.30 -5.53
C ILE A 37 6.90 3.94 -6.22
N LYS A 38 8.02 4.05 -5.52
CA LYS A 38 9.30 4.43 -6.10
C LYS A 38 10.16 3.20 -6.24
N ILE A 39 10.88 3.13 -7.37
CA ILE A 39 11.82 2.07 -7.67
C ILE A 39 13.18 2.75 -7.85
N ASP A 40 14.19 2.30 -7.12
CA ASP A 40 15.55 2.79 -7.30
C ASP A 40 16.26 2.08 -8.48
N ILE A 41 17.53 2.43 -8.68
CA ILE A 41 18.37 1.87 -9.76
C ILE A 41 18.56 0.35 -9.60
N ASP A 42 18.55 -0.14 -8.36
CA ASP A 42 18.75 -1.56 -8.03
C ASP A 42 17.44 -2.37 -8.10
N GLY A 43 16.31 -1.71 -8.37
CA GLY A 43 14.99 -2.36 -8.44
C GLY A 43 14.31 -2.54 -7.08
N ILE A 44 14.80 -1.88 -6.03
CA ILE A 44 14.20 -1.90 -4.71
C ILE A 44 13.01 -0.93 -4.66
N ILE A 45 11.92 -1.39 -4.06
CA ILE A 45 10.69 -0.62 -3.92
C ILE A 45 10.65 0.12 -2.59
N ALA A 46 10.26 1.39 -2.64
CA ALA A 46 9.84 2.17 -1.49
C ALA A 46 8.40 2.69 -1.69
N LEU A 47 7.58 2.55 -0.64
CA LEU A 47 6.28 3.23 -0.57
C LEU A 47 6.50 4.70 -0.17
N VAL A 48 5.81 5.62 -0.83
CA VAL A 48 5.84 7.06 -0.52
C VAL A 48 4.43 7.58 -0.20
N ASP A 49 4.26 8.88 0.04
CA ASP A 49 2.95 9.51 0.25
C ASP A 49 2.12 8.97 1.43
N PHE A 50 2.75 8.92 2.61
CA PHE A 50 2.08 8.55 3.87
C PHE A 50 1.08 9.58 4.40
N GLY A 51 0.77 10.66 3.66
CA GLY A 51 -0.04 11.79 4.13
C GLY A 51 -1.47 11.45 4.56
N LEU A 52 -2.00 10.29 4.13
CA LEU A 52 -3.31 9.77 4.55
C LEU A 52 -3.21 8.51 5.44
N SER A 53 -1.99 8.09 5.78
CA SER A 53 -1.77 6.90 6.59
C SER A 53 -2.27 7.12 8.02
N LYS A 54 -2.98 6.14 8.55
CA LYS A 54 -3.57 6.20 9.89
C LYS A 54 -2.73 5.35 10.84
N THR A 55 -2.34 5.92 11.98
CA THR A 55 -1.76 5.19 13.10
C THR A 55 -2.84 4.96 14.16
N SER A 56 -2.72 3.91 14.98
CA SER A 56 -3.67 3.60 16.06
C SER A 56 -5.06 3.18 15.56
N VAL A 57 -5.14 2.18 14.69
CA VAL A 57 -6.43 1.59 14.23
C VAL A 57 -7.11 0.73 15.30
N ASN A 58 -6.59 0.74 16.53
CA ASN A 58 -7.17 0.05 17.67
C ASN A 58 -8.03 0.99 18.52
N GLN A 59 -9.18 1.40 17.99
CA GLN A 59 -10.36 1.86 18.75
C GLN A 59 -11.55 2.16 17.82
N LEU A 60 -12.30 1.12 17.47
CA LEU A 60 -13.77 1.14 17.29
C LEU A 60 -14.43 2.13 16.30
N SER A 61 -13.68 2.94 15.55
CA SER A 61 -14.26 4.06 14.80
C SER A 61 -13.78 4.09 13.36
N SER A 62 -14.61 3.55 12.47
CA SER A 62 -14.73 3.95 11.06
C SER A 62 -13.42 4.24 10.30
N ALA A 63 -12.87 3.20 9.68
CA ALA A 63 -12.16 3.36 8.40
C ALA A 63 -13.08 3.91 7.27
N ARG A 64 -14.38 4.12 7.54
CA ARG A 64 -15.42 4.48 6.56
C ARG A 64 -15.42 5.93 6.07
N THR A 65 -14.74 6.88 6.70
CA THR A 65 -15.14 8.30 6.48
C THR A 65 -14.41 9.06 5.36
N MET A 66 -13.30 8.60 4.76
CA MET A 66 -12.56 9.45 3.79
C MET A 66 -12.04 8.77 2.51
N ALA A 67 -12.67 7.68 2.05
CA ALA A 67 -12.26 6.99 0.84
C ALA A 67 -13.39 6.82 -0.20
N ASN A 68 -13.98 7.93 -0.63
CA ASN A 68 -15.00 7.95 -1.68
C ASN A 68 -14.38 8.22 -3.08
N SER A 69 -13.28 7.54 -3.42
CA SER A 69 -12.83 7.47 -4.82
C SER A 69 -13.24 6.11 -5.39
N PRO A 70 -14.18 6.03 -6.35
CA PRO A 70 -14.90 4.80 -6.69
C PRO A 70 -14.06 3.71 -7.39
N ALA A 71 -12.76 3.88 -7.58
CA ALA A 71 -11.94 2.97 -8.40
C ALA A 71 -11.09 1.96 -7.61
N TYR A 72 -10.91 2.11 -6.29
CA TYR A 72 -9.90 1.30 -5.54
C TYR A 72 -10.36 0.85 -4.14
N THR A 73 -11.66 0.65 -3.93
CA THR A 73 -12.18 0.20 -2.63
C THR A 73 -12.38 -1.31 -2.63
N ALA A 74 -11.74 -2.03 -1.70
CA ALA A 74 -12.06 -3.43 -1.44
C ALA A 74 -13.50 -3.55 -0.89
N PRO A 75 -14.25 -4.63 -1.22
CA PRO A 75 -15.59 -4.82 -0.70
C PRO A 75 -15.55 -4.97 0.82
N ILE A 76 -16.43 -4.25 1.49
CA ILE A 76 -16.72 -4.44 2.91
C ILE A 76 -17.44 -5.78 3.09
N PHE A 77 -16.81 -6.73 3.78
CA PHE A 77 -17.50 -7.84 4.43
C PHE A 77 -17.78 -7.47 5.89
#